data_AF-D0UZC4-F1
#
_entry.id   AF-D0UZC4-F1
#
_cell.length_a   1.000
_cell.length_b   1.000
_cell.length_c   1.000
_cell.angle_alpha   90.00
_cell.angle_beta   90.00
_cell.angle_gamma   90.00
#
_symmetry.space_group_name_H-M   'P 1'
#
loop_
_entity.id
_entity.type
_entity.pdbx_description
1 polymer ?
#
loop_
_entity_poly.entity_id
_entity_poly.type
_entity_poly.pdbx_seq_one_letter_code
_entity_poly.pdbx_strand_id
1 'polypeptide(L)'
;MALRNTVWHSGHSTTTHPHGPTHYVMEDTGVTNTPTRRPNTRTDPRRPTKEHRMPRRPYNPKIHADLTTAASLLRDTNPDLATSIDKVTAPGGWEHIRPDTTRPNVPIRLTTALKAQIEERTTDIAGDINEGLTEYLAGRFNPDAPVRARRNSGATEDQTIITPRPDPELVQQVKDTAEERSASLGWKPNVSAVALAWLRHKHGI
;
A
#
# COMPACT_ATOMS: atom_id res chain seq x y z
N MET A 1 37.02 -6.70 49.09
CA MET A 1 37.75 -7.97 49.17
C MET A 1 36.80 -9.11 48.82
N ALA A 2 36.94 -9.68 47.62
CA ALA A 2 36.62 -11.06 47.24
C ALA A 2 36.65 -11.15 45.71
N LEU A 3 37.75 -11.69 45.20
CA LEU A 3 38.03 -11.99 43.81
C LEU A 3 37.24 -13.22 43.37
N ARG A 4 36.66 -13.23 42.16
CA ARG A 4 36.48 -14.47 41.38
C ARG A 4 36.74 -14.23 39.90
N ASN A 5 37.89 -14.75 39.48
CA ASN A 5 38.35 -14.93 38.11
C ASN A 5 37.39 -15.82 37.33
N THR A 6 37.07 -15.43 36.09
CA THR A 6 36.48 -16.31 35.09
C THR A 6 37.46 -16.44 33.93
N VAL A 7 38.00 -17.65 33.77
CA VAL A 7 38.98 -18.04 32.76
C VAL A 7 38.25 -18.26 31.43
N TRP A 8 38.59 -17.48 30.41
CA TRP A 8 38.18 -17.73 29.02
C TRP A 8 39.21 -18.64 28.34
N HIS A 9 38.77 -19.80 27.84
CA HIS A 9 39.59 -20.67 27.01
C HIS A 9 39.54 -20.20 25.55
N SER A 10 40.70 -19.76 25.07
CA SER A 10 41.02 -19.50 23.67
C SER A 10 41.27 -20.82 22.93
N GLY A 11 40.36 -21.20 22.02
CA GLY A 11 40.56 -22.28 21.06
C GLY A 11 40.92 -21.73 19.68
N HIS A 12 42.21 -21.70 19.38
CA HIS A 12 42.73 -21.46 18.03
C HIS A 12 42.75 -22.78 17.25
N SER A 13 42.13 -22.83 16.08
CA SER A 13 42.41 -23.84 15.05
C SER A 13 42.78 -23.13 13.75
N THR A 14 44.08 -23.02 13.52
CA THR A 14 44.71 -22.68 12.25
C THR A 14 44.69 -23.90 11.33
N THR A 15 43.94 -23.84 10.23
CA THR A 15 44.08 -24.79 9.13
C THR A 15 44.72 -24.10 7.93
N THR A 16 46.04 -24.23 7.87
CA THR A 16 46.90 -23.90 6.73
C THR A 16 46.59 -24.82 5.56
N HIS A 17 46.18 -24.27 4.42
CA HIS A 17 46.17 -24.98 3.13
C HIS A 17 47.35 -24.49 2.28
N PRO A 18 48.27 -25.36 1.84
CA PRO A 18 49.36 -24.98 0.95
C PRO A 18 48.93 -24.90 -0.53
N HIS A 19 49.70 -24.07 -1.23
CA HIS A 19 49.63 -23.63 -2.62
C HIS A 19 49.45 -24.72 -3.70
N GLY A 20 48.78 -24.31 -4.78
CA GLY A 20 49.05 -24.81 -6.13
C GLY A 20 48.64 -23.76 -7.18
N PRO A 21 49.57 -23.13 -7.92
CA PRO A 21 49.23 -22.32 -9.08
C PRO A 21 49.02 -23.26 -10.28
N THR A 22 47.76 -23.54 -10.62
CA THR A 22 47.44 -24.18 -11.90
C THR A 22 47.58 -23.15 -13.01
N HIS A 23 48.62 -23.33 -13.81
CA HIS A 23 48.75 -22.75 -15.14
C HIS A 23 47.49 -23.06 -15.96
N TYR A 24 46.63 -22.06 -16.15
CA TYR A 24 45.62 -22.10 -17.20
C TYR A 24 46.27 -21.63 -18.50
N VAL A 25 46.58 -22.59 -19.36
CA VAL A 25 46.84 -22.35 -20.79
C VAL A 25 45.49 -21.94 -21.39
N MET A 26 45.36 -20.68 -21.79
CA MET A 26 44.23 -20.23 -22.59
C MET A 26 44.43 -20.71 -24.02
N GLU A 27 43.82 -21.85 -24.37
CA GLU A 27 43.55 -22.18 -25.76
C GLU A 27 42.33 -21.40 -26.22
N ASP A 28 42.62 -20.39 -27.02
CA ASP A 28 41.69 -19.59 -27.79
C ASP A 28 41.05 -20.49 -28.86
N THR A 29 39.84 -20.99 -28.59
CA THR A 29 39.02 -21.68 -29.60
C THR A 29 37.66 -21.02 -29.71
N GLY A 30 37.48 -20.36 -30.85
CA GLY A 30 36.35 -19.53 -31.23
C GLY A 30 34.99 -20.16 -30.93
N VAL A 31 34.28 -19.56 -29.97
CA VAL A 31 32.83 -19.69 -29.86
C VAL A 31 32.23 -18.32 -30.15
N THR A 32 31.83 -18.12 -31.41
CA THR A 32 30.94 -17.03 -31.81
C THR A 32 29.57 -17.27 -31.18
N ASN A 33 29.42 -16.94 -29.90
CA ASN A 33 28.13 -16.90 -29.21
C ASN A 33 27.33 -15.74 -29.79
N THR A 34 26.68 -15.99 -30.93
CA THR A 34 25.65 -15.11 -31.46
C THR A 34 24.41 -15.34 -30.59
N PRO A 35 23.96 -14.39 -29.77
CA PRO A 35 22.70 -14.55 -29.06
C PRO A 35 21.58 -14.59 -30.10
N THR A 36 21.02 -15.77 -30.35
CA THR A 36 19.83 -15.97 -31.18
C THR A 36 18.60 -15.43 -30.43
N ARG A 37 18.56 -14.12 -30.19
CA ARG A 37 17.37 -13.45 -29.68
C ARG A 37 16.34 -13.48 -30.81
N ARG A 38 15.30 -14.29 -30.64
CA ARG A 38 14.16 -14.33 -31.56
C ARG A 38 13.67 -12.89 -31.82
N PRO A 39 13.42 -12.51 -33.08
CA PRO A 39 12.87 -11.20 -33.39
C PRO A 39 11.55 -11.02 -32.65
N ASN A 40 11.50 -9.91 -31.91
CA ASN A 40 10.34 -9.46 -31.14
C ASN A 40 9.13 -9.43 -32.08
N THR A 41 8.12 -10.25 -31.80
CA THR A 41 6.88 -10.26 -32.59
C THR A 41 6.33 -8.85 -32.65
N ARG A 42 6.24 -8.35 -33.88
CA ARG A 42 5.71 -7.06 -34.30
C ARG A 42 4.44 -6.78 -33.50
N THR A 43 4.50 -5.76 -32.66
CA THR A 43 3.35 -5.20 -31.95
C THR A 43 2.33 -4.80 -33.00
N ASP A 44 1.22 -5.52 -33.05
CA ASP A 44 0.09 -5.26 -33.93
C ASP A 44 -0.45 -3.84 -33.65
N PRO A 45 -0.40 -2.91 -34.61
CA PRO A 45 -1.01 -1.61 -34.44
C PRO A 45 -2.48 -1.75 -34.87
N ARG A 46 -3.38 -1.65 -33.88
CA ARG A 46 -4.83 -1.39 -33.99
C ARG A 46 -5.72 -2.62 -33.79
N ARG A 47 -6.07 -2.83 -32.53
CA ARG A 47 -7.49 -2.92 -32.19
C ARG A 47 -7.80 -1.81 -31.18
N PRO A 48 -8.55 -0.76 -31.54
CA PRO A 48 -9.14 0.07 -30.49
C PRO A 48 -9.97 -0.89 -29.65
N THR A 49 -9.64 -1.00 -28.37
CA THR A 49 -10.44 -1.74 -27.41
C THR A 49 -11.85 -1.20 -27.57
N LYS A 50 -12.78 -2.05 -28.01
CA LYS A 50 -14.21 -1.77 -27.98
C LYS A 50 -14.46 -1.36 -26.53
N GLU A 51 -14.61 -0.05 -26.29
CA GLU A 51 -14.83 0.46 -24.95
C GLU A 51 -16.00 -0.36 -24.42
N HIS A 52 -15.73 -1.21 -23.42
CA HIS A 52 -16.78 -1.76 -22.60
C HIS A 52 -17.34 -0.54 -21.86
N ARG A 53 -18.21 0.21 -22.54
CA ARG A 53 -19.07 1.19 -21.91
C ARG A 53 -19.90 0.36 -20.95
N MET A 54 -19.48 0.38 -19.69
CA MET A 54 -20.24 -0.16 -18.59
C MET A 54 -21.68 0.29 -18.81
N PRO A 55 -22.66 -0.64 -18.84
CA PRO A 55 -24.05 -0.25 -18.96
C PRO A 55 -24.32 0.77 -17.85
N ARG A 56 -24.73 1.98 -18.25
CA ARG A 56 -25.21 2.96 -17.29
C ARG A 56 -26.32 2.27 -16.51
N ARG A 57 -26.20 2.19 -15.18
CA ARG A 57 -27.25 1.59 -14.36
C ARG A 57 -28.56 2.29 -14.72
N PRO A 58 -29.62 1.55 -15.09
CA PRO A 58 -30.86 2.16 -15.50
C PRO A 58 -31.44 2.97 -14.33
N TYR A 59 -31.88 4.18 -14.62
CA TYR A 59 -32.62 5.00 -13.67
C TYR A 59 -33.84 4.23 -13.17
N ASN A 60 -33.99 4.11 -11.84
CA ASN A 60 -35.13 3.43 -11.24
C ASN A 60 -36.14 4.49 -10.74
N PRO A 61 -37.25 4.72 -11.47
CA PRO A 61 -38.21 5.77 -11.12
C PRO A 61 -38.90 5.51 -9.77
N LYS A 62 -39.02 4.24 -9.36
CA LYS A 62 -39.62 3.88 -8.08
C LYS A 62 -38.77 4.35 -6.91
N ILE A 63 -37.46 4.11 -6.94
CA ILE A 63 -36.54 4.56 -5.88
C ILE A 63 -36.58 6.08 -5.75
N HIS A 64 -36.65 6.81 -6.86
CA HIS A 64 -36.76 8.26 -6.84
C HIS A 64 -38.07 8.73 -6.17
N ALA A 65 -39.20 8.10 -6.51
CA ALA A 65 -40.49 8.41 -5.88
C ALA A 65 -40.50 8.08 -4.37
N ASP A 66 -39.91 6.95 -3.98
CA ASP A 66 -39.79 6.54 -2.58
C ASP A 66 -38.94 7.55 -1.78
N LEU A 67 -37.80 8.01 -2.34
CA LEU A 67 -36.97 9.05 -1.71
C LEU A 67 -37.69 10.40 -1.59
N THR A 68 -38.47 10.79 -2.59
CA THR A 68 -39.26 12.04 -2.57
C THR A 68 -40.35 11.99 -1.48
N THR A 69 -40.97 10.82 -1.31
CA THR A 69 -41.96 10.58 -0.26
C THR A 69 -41.29 10.62 1.11
N ALA A 70 -40.14 9.97 1.27
CA ALA A 70 -39.36 10.00 2.52
C ALA A 70 -38.93 11.42 2.90
N ALA A 71 -38.45 12.22 1.94
CA ALA A 71 -38.10 13.63 2.18
C ALA A 71 -39.31 14.43 2.68
N SER A 72 -40.50 14.19 2.10
CA SER A 72 -41.74 14.86 2.51
C SER A 72 -42.14 14.51 3.95
N LEU A 73 -42.03 13.24 4.34
CA LEU A 73 -42.30 12.81 5.72
C LEU A 73 -41.27 13.35 6.73
N LEU A 74 -40.03 13.52 6.30
CA LEU A 74 -38.96 14.04 7.15
C LEU A 74 -39.03 15.55 7.36
N ARG A 75 -39.76 16.33 6.55
CA ARG A 75 -39.82 17.79 6.73
C ARG A 75 -40.31 18.23 8.11
N ASP A 76 -41.26 17.49 8.68
CA ASP A 76 -41.84 17.83 9.98
C ASP A 76 -40.99 17.36 11.17
N THR A 77 -40.17 16.31 10.98
CA THR A 77 -39.41 15.65 12.05
C THR A 77 -37.92 15.94 12.02
N ASN A 78 -37.34 16.04 10.83
CA ASN A 78 -35.93 16.36 10.60
C ASN A 78 -35.75 17.10 9.25
N PRO A 79 -35.92 18.44 9.25
CA PRO A 79 -35.85 19.23 8.02
C PRO A 79 -34.47 19.22 7.35
N ASP A 80 -33.40 18.99 8.11
CA ASP A 80 -32.03 18.91 7.58
C ASP A 80 -31.81 17.62 6.77
N LEU A 81 -32.34 16.49 7.23
CA LEU A 81 -32.34 15.23 6.48
C LEU A 81 -33.18 15.34 5.22
N ALA A 82 -34.37 15.95 5.30
CA ALA A 82 -35.22 16.19 4.13
C ALA A 82 -34.46 17.01 3.07
N THR A 83 -33.80 18.10 3.50
CA THR A 83 -32.97 18.94 2.63
C THR A 83 -31.81 18.16 1.99
N SER A 84 -31.20 17.25 2.74
CA SER A 84 -30.11 16.40 2.24
C SER A 84 -30.60 15.40 1.18
N ILE A 85 -31.78 14.81 1.38
CA ILE A 85 -32.41 13.92 0.39
C ILE A 85 -32.78 14.71 -0.86
N ASP A 86 -33.37 15.91 -0.72
CA ASP A 86 -33.72 16.79 -1.84
C ASP A 86 -32.46 17.17 -2.66
N LYS A 87 -31.33 17.41 -1.99
CA LYS A 87 -30.04 17.65 -2.67
C LYS A 87 -29.56 16.44 -3.46
N VAL A 88 -29.74 15.22 -2.94
CA VAL A 88 -29.30 13.98 -3.62
C VAL A 88 -30.21 13.61 -4.80
N THR A 89 -31.51 13.88 -4.69
CA THR A 89 -32.49 13.58 -5.75
C THR A 89 -32.51 14.62 -6.87
N ALA A 90 -32.04 15.84 -6.62
CA ALA A 90 -31.89 16.87 -7.65
C ALA A 90 -30.98 16.40 -8.83
N PRO A 91 -31.15 16.95 -10.05
CA PRO A 91 -30.26 16.65 -11.16
C PRO A 91 -28.78 16.91 -10.80
N GLY A 92 -27.93 15.89 -10.91
CA GLY A 92 -26.52 15.97 -10.52
C GLY A 92 -26.25 15.79 -9.01
N GLY A 93 -27.30 15.70 -8.18
CA GLY A 93 -27.20 15.54 -6.72
C GLY A 93 -26.37 14.35 -6.25
N TRP A 94 -26.40 13.27 -7.04
CA TRP A 94 -25.58 12.07 -6.82
C TRP A 94 -24.06 12.33 -6.85
N GLU A 95 -23.60 13.41 -7.47
CA GLU A 95 -22.18 13.77 -7.47
C GLU A 95 -21.69 14.19 -6.07
N HIS A 96 -22.57 14.76 -5.24
CA HIS A 96 -22.22 15.17 -3.86
C HIS A 96 -21.99 13.99 -2.91
N ILE A 97 -22.58 12.84 -3.20
CA ILE A 97 -22.38 11.61 -2.41
C ILE A 97 -21.37 10.67 -3.06
N ARG A 98 -20.89 11.00 -4.26
CA ARG A 98 -19.89 10.19 -4.93
C ARG A 98 -18.57 10.36 -4.19
N PRO A 99 -17.89 9.26 -3.80
CA PRO A 99 -16.58 9.38 -3.19
C PRO A 99 -15.65 10.12 -4.16
N ASP A 100 -14.85 11.04 -3.62
CA ASP A 100 -13.87 11.79 -4.40
C ASP A 100 -12.90 10.81 -5.08
N THR A 101 -13.06 10.65 -6.40
CA THR A 101 -12.22 9.75 -7.18
C THR A 101 -10.93 10.40 -7.67
N THR A 102 -10.75 11.70 -7.44
CA THR A 102 -9.57 12.45 -7.91
C THR A 102 -8.32 12.13 -7.09
N ARG A 103 -8.50 11.77 -5.82
CA ARG A 103 -7.42 11.40 -4.91
C ARG A 103 -6.79 10.04 -5.27
N PRO A 104 -5.47 9.89 -5.11
CA PRO A 104 -4.77 8.65 -5.43
C PRO A 104 -5.20 7.51 -4.50
N ASN A 105 -5.31 6.30 -5.05
CA ASN A 105 -5.48 5.10 -4.24
C ASN A 105 -4.12 4.66 -3.69
N VAL A 106 -4.03 4.45 -2.38
CA VAL A 106 -2.85 3.84 -1.74
C VAL A 106 -3.21 2.43 -1.31
N PRO A 107 -2.85 1.38 -2.08
CA PRO A 107 -3.15 0.01 -1.69
C PRO A 107 -2.27 -0.40 -0.50
N ILE A 108 -2.91 -0.87 0.57
CA ILE A 108 -2.25 -1.41 1.75
C ILE A 108 -2.66 -2.87 1.89
N ARG A 109 -1.68 -3.78 1.87
CA ARG A 109 -1.90 -5.21 2.08
C ARG A 109 -1.71 -5.54 3.56
N LEU A 110 -2.68 -6.25 4.12
CA LEU A 110 -2.69 -6.69 5.52
C LEU A 110 -3.55 -7.95 5.69
N THR A 111 -3.55 -8.54 6.88
CA THR A 111 -4.41 -9.68 7.20
C THR A 111 -5.87 -9.25 7.32
N THR A 112 -6.81 -10.15 7.04
CA THR A 112 -8.25 -9.89 7.21
C THR A 112 -8.59 -9.53 8.66
N ALA A 113 -7.93 -10.15 9.64
CA ALA A 113 -8.10 -9.83 11.05
C ALA A 113 -7.66 -8.39 11.38
N LEU A 114 -6.50 -7.96 10.89
CA LEU A 114 -6.02 -6.59 11.10
C LEU A 114 -6.94 -5.56 10.43
N LYS A 115 -7.53 -5.91 9.27
CA LYS A 115 -8.49 -5.04 8.59
C LYS A 115 -9.71 -4.80 9.46
N ALA A 116 -10.30 -5.87 9.99
CA ALA A 116 -11.46 -5.78 10.86
C ALA A 116 -11.17 -4.94 12.12
N GLN A 117 -10.00 -5.13 12.74
CA GLN A 117 -9.59 -4.35 13.91
C GLN A 117 -9.42 -2.86 13.62
N ILE A 118 -8.92 -2.50 12.43
CA ILE A 118 -8.82 -1.10 12.00
C ILE A 118 -10.23 -0.53 11.74
N GLU A 119 -11.08 -1.24 11.00
CA GLU A 119 -12.45 -0.81 10.68
C GLU A 119 -13.34 -0.68 11.92
N GLU A 120 -13.08 -1.42 12.99
CA GLU A 120 -13.77 -1.28 14.27
C GLU A 120 -13.37 0.00 15.02
N ARG A 121 -12.14 0.48 14.84
CA ARG A 121 -11.59 1.62 15.59
C ARG A 121 -11.71 2.96 14.89
N THR A 122 -11.90 2.97 13.58
CA THR A 122 -12.02 4.21 12.81
C THR A 122 -12.97 4.06 11.63
N THR A 123 -13.79 5.09 11.44
CA THR A 123 -14.62 5.24 10.24
C THR A 123 -13.92 6.05 9.15
N ASP A 124 -12.80 6.72 9.47
CA ASP A 124 -12.02 7.55 8.56
C ASP A 124 -10.56 7.09 8.46
N ILE A 125 -10.36 5.96 7.78
CA ILE A 125 -9.02 5.39 7.53
C ILE A 125 -8.14 6.37 6.74
N ALA A 126 -8.73 7.17 5.84
CA ALA A 126 -7.96 8.12 5.03
C ALA A 126 -7.45 9.30 5.88
N GLY A 127 -8.29 9.83 6.78
CA GLY A 127 -7.90 10.83 7.77
C GLY A 127 -6.78 10.34 8.69
N ASP A 128 -6.90 9.13 9.22
CA ASP A 128 -5.85 8.51 10.06
C ASP A 128 -4.53 8.38 9.30
N ILE A 129 -4.57 7.99 8.02
CA ILE A 129 -3.38 7.90 7.19
C ILE A 129 -2.77 9.29 6.96
N ASN A 130 -3.58 10.31 6.67
CA ASN A 130 -3.08 11.68 6.49
C ASN A 130 -2.34 12.19 7.73
N GLU A 131 -2.88 11.90 8.92
CA GLU A 131 -2.20 12.19 10.18
C GLU A 131 -0.84 11.47 10.26
N GLY A 132 -0.81 10.18 9.96
CA GLY A 132 0.44 9.39 9.97
C GLY A 132 1.49 9.86 8.98
N LEU A 133 1.08 10.23 7.77
CA LEU A 133 1.99 10.82 6.78
C LEU A 133 2.52 12.17 7.27
N THR A 134 1.69 12.98 7.91
CA THR A 134 2.08 14.27 8.50
C THR A 134 3.09 14.09 9.63
N GLU A 135 2.83 13.16 10.56
CA GLU A 135 3.73 12.85 11.68
C GLU A 135 5.08 12.28 11.21
N TYR A 136 5.05 11.45 10.16
CA TYR A 136 6.24 10.93 9.51
C TYR A 136 7.07 12.04 8.86
N LEU A 137 6.43 12.92 8.08
CA LEU A 137 7.11 14.04 7.42
C LEU A 137 7.71 15.00 8.45
N ALA A 138 7.01 15.24 9.56
CA ALA A 138 7.49 16.03 10.69
C ALA A 138 8.62 15.36 11.49
N GLY A 139 8.94 14.08 11.23
CA GLY A 139 9.94 13.31 11.97
C GLY A 139 9.53 12.96 13.40
N ARG A 140 8.24 13.13 13.76
CA ARG A 140 7.69 12.74 15.06
C ARG A 140 7.31 11.27 15.11
N PHE A 141 7.12 10.65 13.95
CA PHE A 141 6.86 9.22 13.80
C PHE A 141 7.92 8.55 12.93
N ASN A 142 8.52 7.46 13.45
CA ASN A 142 9.45 6.61 12.72
C ASN A 142 8.84 5.23 12.53
N PRO A 143 8.47 4.84 11.30
CA PRO A 143 7.83 3.56 11.05
C PRO A 143 8.82 2.40 11.20
N ASP A 144 8.36 1.31 11.81
CA ASP A 144 9.11 0.06 11.83
C ASP A 144 9.28 -0.51 10.43
N ALA A 145 10.41 -1.19 10.21
CA ALA A 145 10.67 -1.86 8.95
C ALA A 145 9.59 -2.95 8.69
N PRO A 146 8.99 -2.99 7.49
CA PRO A 146 7.97 -3.96 7.19
C PRO A 146 8.57 -5.37 7.24
N VAL A 147 7.94 -6.26 8.02
CA VAL A 147 8.34 -7.66 8.11
C VAL A 147 8.08 -8.33 6.76
N ARG A 148 9.16 -8.61 6.03
CA ARG A 148 9.08 -9.42 4.81
C ARG A 148 8.98 -10.89 5.20
N ALA A 149 7.80 -11.49 5.00
CA ALA A 149 7.66 -12.93 5.11
C ALA A 149 8.64 -13.63 4.15
N ARG A 150 9.32 -14.68 4.63
CA ARG A 150 10.19 -15.50 3.80
C ARG A 150 9.35 -16.10 2.67
N ARG A 151 9.85 -16.05 1.44
CA ARG A 151 9.19 -16.68 0.28
C ARG A 151 8.90 -18.14 0.63
N ASN A 152 7.66 -18.59 0.43
CA ASN A 152 7.18 -19.94 0.75
C ASN A 152 7.13 -20.29 2.26
N SER A 153 6.98 -19.31 3.15
CA SER A 153 6.82 -19.57 4.60
C SER A 153 5.50 -20.27 4.99
N GLY A 154 4.70 -20.72 4.02
CA GLY A 154 3.41 -21.36 4.28
C GLY A 154 2.42 -20.45 4.99
N ALA A 155 2.56 -19.12 4.87
CA ALA A 155 1.64 -18.17 5.49
C ALA A 155 0.22 -18.42 4.98
N THR A 156 -0.59 -19.05 5.83
CA THR A 156 -1.98 -19.44 5.64
C THR A 156 -2.95 -18.33 6.03
N GLU A 157 -2.45 -17.21 6.53
CA GLU A 157 -3.30 -16.09 6.94
C GLU A 157 -3.90 -15.39 5.72
N ASP A 158 -5.23 -15.31 5.70
CA ASP A 158 -5.98 -14.59 4.68
C ASP A 158 -5.51 -13.13 4.59
N GLN A 159 -4.92 -12.79 3.44
CA GLN A 159 -4.49 -11.45 3.11
C GLN A 159 -5.61 -10.72 2.37
N THR A 160 -5.80 -9.46 2.72
CA THR A 160 -6.72 -8.54 2.06
C THR A 160 -6.01 -7.23 1.71
N ILE A 161 -6.66 -6.39 0.91
CA ILE A 161 -6.16 -5.09 0.50
C ILE A 161 -7.22 -4.06 0.85
N ILE A 162 -6.81 -3.01 1.57
CA ILE A 162 -7.59 -1.77 1.70
C ILE A 162 -7.01 -0.74 0.71
N THR A 163 -7.87 0.08 0.12
CA THR A 163 -7.48 1.12 -0.84
C THR A 163 -7.97 2.49 -0.38
N PRO A 164 -7.43 3.04 0.72
CA PRO A 164 -7.70 4.40 1.16
C PRO A 164 -7.23 5.42 0.12
N ARG A 165 -7.83 6.63 0.20
CA ARG A 165 -7.56 7.78 -0.66
C ARG A 165 -7.06 8.98 0.15
N PRO A 166 -5.82 8.93 0.67
CA PRO A 166 -5.23 10.04 1.41
C PRO A 166 -4.96 11.25 0.50
N ASP A 167 -4.53 12.34 1.11
CA ASP A 167 -4.17 13.58 0.43
C ASP A 167 -3.04 13.35 -0.60
N PRO A 168 -3.24 13.70 -1.89
CA PRO A 168 -2.21 13.56 -2.91
C PRO A 168 -0.90 14.29 -2.60
N GLU A 169 -0.96 15.45 -1.95
CA GLU A 169 0.23 16.25 -1.64
C GLU A 169 1.09 15.54 -0.59
N LEU A 170 0.48 15.03 0.48
CA LEU A 170 1.17 14.24 1.50
C LEU A 170 1.79 12.97 0.90
N VAL A 171 1.04 12.27 0.04
CA VAL A 171 1.53 11.09 -0.67
C VAL A 171 2.75 11.42 -1.51
N GLN A 172 2.76 12.56 -2.19
CA GLN A 172 3.87 12.99 -3.03
C GLN A 172 5.09 13.38 -2.19
N GLN A 173 4.90 14.18 -1.14
CA GLN A 173 5.98 14.59 -0.22
C GLN A 173 6.68 13.38 0.44
N VAL A 174 5.92 12.34 0.81
CA VAL A 174 6.49 11.10 1.35
C VAL A 174 7.33 10.36 0.31
N LYS A 175 6.91 10.34 -0.96
CA LYS A 175 7.69 9.72 -2.04
C LYS A 175 8.99 10.49 -2.29
N ASP A 176 8.92 11.82 -2.28
CA ASP A 176 10.07 12.68 -2.56
C ASP A 176 11.13 12.60 -1.44
N THR A 177 10.68 12.47 -0.18
CA THR A 177 11.57 12.32 0.98
C THR A 177 12.03 10.88 1.25
N ALA A 178 11.51 9.88 0.52
CA ALA A 178 11.78 8.48 0.79
C ALA A 178 13.25 8.09 0.64
N GLU A 179 13.95 8.67 -0.35
CA GLU A 179 15.37 8.35 -0.59
C GLU A 179 16.25 8.89 0.55
N GLU A 180 16.04 10.14 0.95
CA GLU A 180 16.77 10.77 2.06
C GLU A 180 16.53 10.01 3.38
N ARG A 181 15.28 9.66 3.67
CA ARG A 181 14.90 8.93 4.89
C ARG A 181 15.44 7.51 4.92
N SER A 182 15.70 6.90 3.76
CA SER A 182 16.19 5.52 3.69
C SER A 182 17.54 5.31 4.39
N ALA A 183 18.41 6.32 4.36
CA ALA A 183 19.70 6.28 5.06
C ALA A 183 19.53 6.22 6.58
N SER A 184 18.54 6.95 7.12
CA SER A 184 18.26 6.97 8.56
C SER A 184 17.53 5.72 9.06
N LEU A 185 16.64 5.16 8.23
CA LEU A 185 15.81 4.02 8.59
C LEU A 185 16.49 2.67 8.31
N GLY A 186 17.51 2.64 7.45
CA GLY A 186 18.15 1.40 6.99
C GLY A 186 17.30 0.61 5.98
N TRP A 187 16.16 1.16 5.55
CA TRP A 187 15.30 0.62 4.51
C TRP A 187 14.58 1.77 3.80
N LYS A 188 14.15 1.55 2.55
CA LYS A 188 13.44 2.58 1.78
C LYS A 188 11.96 2.64 2.17
N PRO A 189 11.50 3.70 2.86
CA PRO A 189 10.09 3.86 3.21
C PRO A 189 9.24 4.03 1.95
N ASN A 190 8.05 3.46 1.98
CA ASN A 190 7.02 3.71 0.98
C ASN A 190 5.71 4.09 1.68
N VAL A 191 4.84 4.78 0.97
CA VAL A 191 3.60 5.34 1.52
C VAL A 191 2.75 4.26 2.21
N SER A 192 2.59 3.08 1.59
CA SER A 192 1.79 1.99 2.16
C SER A 192 2.39 1.43 3.46
N ALA A 193 3.71 1.35 3.57
CA ALA A 193 4.41 0.87 4.76
C ALA A 193 4.31 1.89 5.90
N VAL A 194 4.51 3.18 5.61
CA VAL A 194 4.33 4.28 6.58
C VAL A 194 2.89 4.28 7.09
N ALA A 195 1.91 4.22 6.18
CA ALA A 195 0.49 4.20 6.49
C ALA A 195 0.10 3.00 7.38
N LEU A 196 0.55 1.78 7.03
CA LEU A 196 0.26 0.60 7.83
C LEU A 196 0.90 0.66 9.21
N ALA A 197 2.17 1.10 9.30
CA ALA A 197 2.86 1.27 10.56
C ALA A 197 2.16 2.29 11.46
N TRP A 198 1.68 3.40 10.89
CA TRP A 198 0.93 4.40 11.63
C TRP A 198 -0.41 3.86 12.14
N LEU A 199 -1.18 3.16 11.28
CA LEU A 199 -2.45 2.58 11.70
C LEU A 199 -2.26 1.60 12.87
N ARG A 200 -1.19 0.80 12.85
CA ARG A 200 -0.80 -0.05 13.97
C ARG A 200 -0.43 0.74 15.22
N HIS A 201 0.41 1.76 15.08
CA HIS A 201 0.85 2.62 16.17
C HIS A 201 -0.31 3.35 16.84
N LYS A 202 -1.12 4.09 16.05
CA LYS A 202 -2.25 4.89 16.52
C LYS A 202 -3.30 4.05 17.23
N HIS A 203 -3.59 2.87 16.68
CA HIS A 203 -4.63 1.98 17.20
C HIS A 203 -4.09 0.94 18.20
N GLY A 204 -2.78 0.90 18.47
CA GLY A 204 -2.17 -0.06 19.41
C GLY A 204 -2.35 -1.52 18.99
N ILE A 205 -2.12 -1.82 17.70
CA ILE A 205 -2.23 -3.16 17.09
C ILE A 205 -0.87 -3.66 16.59
#